data_AF-A0A8T5W378-F1
#
_entry.id   AF-A0A8T5W378-F1
#
_cell.length_a   1.000
_cell.length_b   1.000
_cell.length_c   1.000
_cell.angle_alpha   90.00
_cell.angle_beta   90.00
_cell.angle_gamma   90.00
#
_symmetry.space_group_name_H-M   'P 1'
#
loop_
_entity.id
_entity.type
_entity.pdbx_description
1 polymer ?
#
loop_
_entity_poly.entity_id
_entity_poly.type
_entity_poly.pdbx_seq_one_letter_code
_entity_poly.pdbx_strand_id
1 'polypeptide(L)'
;MKYKERIKDPMFWRIVGIVSLVGGAIVFYILGTTPLPSPPEILPPKSLEFTIYLLSTSWLISSTGVKIGLILNKSWMKLSIFSCICFVFLLINMGLMQAVLVKEAPIPEPQPNSLYPYNLVAWWFVSWFWIDLLVIITSWMKKRWLRNTSS
;
A
#
# COMPACT_ATOMS: atom_id res chain seq x y z
N MET A 1 -8.58 5.18 40.84
CA MET A 1 -8.24 4.62 39.52
C MET A 1 -9.26 5.05 38.47
N LYS A 2 -8.97 6.12 37.71
CA LYS A 2 -9.77 6.59 36.57
C LYS A 2 -8.89 6.49 35.31
N TYR A 3 -8.74 5.29 34.79
CA TYR A 3 -8.10 5.01 33.48
C TYR A 3 -9.12 4.34 32.54
N LYS A 4 -10.39 4.73 32.67
CA LYS A 4 -11.43 4.34 31.71
C LYS A 4 -11.25 5.18 30.45
N GLU A 5 -10.97 4.49 29.34
CA GLU A 5 -11.36 4.85 27.98
C GLU A 5 -10.67 6.04 27.30
N ARG A 6 -9.34 6.03 27.22
CA ARG A 6 -8.60 6.75 26.16
C ARG A 6 -8.05 5.83 25.06
N ILE A 7 -8.75 4.73 24.77
CA ILE A 7 -8.40 3.86 23.64
C ILE A 7 -9.44 4.06 22.54
N LYS A 8 -8.97 4.71 21.45
CA LYS A 8 -9.63 5.00 20.18
C LYS A 8 -10.61 6.17 20.17
N ASP A 9 -10.09 7.35 19.85
CA ASP A 9 -10.90 8.35 19.18
C ASP A 9 -11.34 7.77 17.82
N PRO A 10 -12.64 7.50 17.58
CA PRO A 10 -13.14 7.11 16.27
C PRO A 10 -12.79 8.16 15.21
N MET A 11 -12.55 9.40 15.64
CA MET A 11 -12.12 10.52 14.82
C MET A 11 -10.70 10.34 14.26
N PHE A 12 -9.76 9.77 15.02
CA PHE A 12 -8.38 9.56 14.55
C PHE A 12 -8.33 8.64 13.32
N TRP A 13 -8.96 7.46 13.42
CA TRP A 13 -8.98 6.49 12.31
C TRP A 13 -9.72 7.01 11.08
N ARG A 14 -10.77 7.80 11.29
CA ARG A 14 -11.49 8.49 10.20
C ARG A 14 -10.59 9.49 9.48
N ILE A 15 -9.88 10.34 10.22
CA ILE A 15 -8.94 11.31 9.65
C ILE A 15 -7.85 10.59 8.85
N VAL A 16 -7.24 9.54 9.42
CA VAL A 16 -6.23 8.73 8.72
C VAL A 16 -6.77 8.17 7.41
N GLY A 17 -8.00 7.63 7.41
CA GLY A 17 -8.65 7.13 6.21
C GLY A 17 -8.86 8.22 5.14
N ILE A 18 -9.38 9.39 5.52
CA ILE A 18 -9.63 10.51 4.60
C ILE A 18 -8.31 11.03 4.02
N VAL A 19 -7.34 11.37 4.87
CA VAL A 19 -6.05 11.92 4.44
C VAL A 19 -5.32 10.92 3.54
N SER A 20 -5.39 9.62 3.86
CA SER A 20 -4.80 8.56 3.03
C SER A 20 -5.41 8.52 1.63
N LEU A 21 -6.73 8.63 1.49
CA LEU A 21 -7.41 8.62 0.18
C LEU A 21 -7.13 9.90 -0.62
N VAL A 22 -7.19 11.06 0.03
CA VAL A 22 -6.86 12.34 -0.61
C VAL A 22 -5.41 12.34 -1.11
N GLY A 23 -4.47 11.88 -0.27
CA GLY A 23 -3.07 11.70 -0.67
C GLY A 23 -2.92 10.76 -1.86
N GLY A 24 -3.67 9.66 -1.90
CA GLY A 24 -3.70 8.76 -3.06
C GLY A 24 -4.19 9.45 -4.33
N ALA A 25 -5.29 10.21 -4.26
CA ALA A 25 -5.81 10.94 -5.42
C ALA A 25 -4.79 11.95 -5.97
N ILE A 26 -4.05 12.65 -5.10
CA ILE A 26 -2.98 13.57 -5.50
C ILE A 26 -1.85 12.82 -6.22
N VAL A 27 -1.45 11.66 -5.69
CA VAL A 27 -0.39 10.84 -6.31
C VAL A 27 -0.82 10.31 -7.68
N PHE A 28 -2.06 9.86 -7.83
CA PHE A 28 -2.62 9.46 -9.13
C PHE A 28 -2.68 10.61 -10.12
N TYR A 29 -3.06 11.80 -9.66
CA TYR A 29 -3.05 13.00 -10.49
C TYR A 29 -1.63 13.31 -11.00
N ILE A 30 -0.63 13.35 -10.11
CA ILE A 30 0.76 13.59 -10.47
C ILE A 30 1.26 12.53 -11.46
N LEU A 31 0.99 11.25 -11.22
CA LEU A 31 1.33 10.15 -12.13
C LEU A 31 0.68 10.30 -13.51
N GLY A 32 -0.57 10.75 -13.57
CA GLY A 32 -1.29 10.97 -14.83
C GLY A 32 -0.83 12.20 -15.61
N THR A 33 -0.25 13.20 -14.94
CA THR A 33 0.23 14.44 -15.57
C THR A 33 1.74 14.46 -15.84
N THR A 34 2.52 13.55 -15.24
CA THR A 34 3.97 13.51 -15.42
C THR A 34 4.32 12.69 -16.66
N PRO A 35 5.14 13.19 -17.59
CA PRO A 35 5.61 12.39 -18.72
C PRO A 35 6.46 11.23 -18.19
N LEU A 36 5.95 10.01 -18.35
CA LEU A 36 6.67 8.80 -17.99
C LEU A 36 7.75 8.52 -19.05
N PRO A 37 8.95 8.07 -18.64
CA PRO A 37 9.96 7.64 -19.60
C PRO A 37 9.41 6.51 -20.47
N SER A 38 9.88 6.45 -21.72
CA SER A 38 9.54 5.40 -22.65
C SER A 38 9.73 4.02 -21.99
N PRO A 39 8.82 3.06 -22.21
CA PRO A 39 8.97 1.71 -21.68
C PRO A 39 10.33 1.12 -22.10
N PRO A 40 10.97 0.31 -21.24
CA PRO A 40 12.25 -0.31 -21.58
C PRO A 40 12.11 -1.12 -22.87
N GLU A 41 13.11 -1.04 -23.76
CA GLU A 41 13.15 -1.81 -25.02
C GLU A 41 13.14 -3.32 -24.78
N ILE A 42 13.59 -3.73 -23.59
CA ILE A 42 13.54 -5.11 -23.12
C ILE A 42 12.21 -5.33 -22.41
N LEU A 43 11.32 -6.04 -23.09
CA LEU A 43 10.01 -6.40 -22.55
C LEU A 43 10.19 -7.53 -21.53
N PRO A 44 9.72 -7.35 -20.27
CA PRO A 44 9.73 -8.43 -19.29
C PRO A 44 8.84 -9.59 -19.76
N PRO A 45 8.99 -10.80 -19.16
CA PRO A 45 8.11 -11.92 -19.45
C PRO A 45 6.65 -11.52 -19.27
N LYS A 46 5.80 -11.73 -20.28
CA LYS A 46 4.37 -11.35 -20.26
C LYS A 46 3.61 -11.90 -19.03
N SER A 47 4.02 -13.06 -18.54
CA SER A 47 3.47 -13.68 -17.32
C SER A 47 3.76 -12.88 -16.06
N LEU A 48 4.96 -12.29 -15.97
CA LEU A 48 5.40 -11.47 -14.85
C LEU A 48 4.69 -10.11 -14.86
N GLU A 49 4.59 -9.48 -16.03
CA GLU A 49 3.86 -8.22 -16.22
C GLU A 49 2.37 -8.38 -15.85
N PHE A 50 1.72 -9.43 -16.34
CA PHE A 50 0.34 -9.75 -15.99
C PHE A 50 0.16 -9.97 -14.47
N THR A 51 1.11 -10.67 -13.84
CA THR A 51 1.08 -10.92 -12.40
C THR A 51 1.23 -9.63 -11.60
N ILE A 52 2.14 -8.74 -12.00
CA ILE A 52 2.32 -7.42 -11.38
C ILE A 52 1.05 -6.58 -11.55
N TYR A 53 0.45 -6.56 -12.74
CA TYR A 53 -0.79 -5.84 -13.00
C TYR A 53 -1.96 -6.35 -12.12
N LEU A 54 -2.13 -7.67 -12.05
CA LEU A 54 -3.19 -8.28 -11.25
C LEU A 54 -2.99 -8.02 -9.75
N LEU A 55 -1.77 -8.18 -9.25
CA LEU A 55 -1.43 -7.94 -7.85
C LEU A 55 -1.57 -6.46 -7.47
N SER A 56 -1.10 -5.55 -8.31
CA SER A 56 -1.19 -4.10 -8.06
C SER A 56 -2.64 -3.63 -8.06
N THR A 57 -3.45 -4.07 -9.02
CA THR A 57 -4.89 -3.75 -9.08
C THR A 57 -5.63 -4.33 -7.87
N SER A 58 -5.39 -5.59 -7.54
CA SER A 58 -6.02 -6.25 -6.39
C SER A 58 -5.62 -5.61 -5.06
N TRP A 59 -4.34 -5.25 -4.91
CA TRP A 59 -3.85 -4.49 -3.76
C TRP A 59 -4.53 -3.12 -3.69
N LEU A 60 -4.58 -2.37 -4.79
CA LEU A 60 -5.15 -1.02 -4.79
C LEU A 60 -6.62 -1.03 -4.37
N ILE A 61 -7.43 -1.93 -4.95
CA ILE A 61 -8.85 -2.07 -4.62
C ILE A 61 -9.03 -2.46 -3.16
N SER A 62 -8.31 -3.50 -2.70
CA SER A 62 -8.46 -3.98 -1.32
C SER A 62 -7.96 -2.97 -0.30
N SER A 63 -6.83 -2.32 -0.54
CA SER A 63 -6.25 -1.28 0.31
C SER A 63 -7.18 -0.06 0.38
N THR A 64 -7.73 0.40 -0.75
CA THR A 64 -8.75 1.45 -0.79
C THR A 64 -9.97 1.08 0.06
N GLY A 65 -10.43 -0.17 -0.04
CA GLY A 65 -11.50 -0.70 0.81
C GLY A 65 -11.18 -0.63 2.30
N VAL A 66 -9.93 -0.90 2.72
CA VAL A 66 -9.51 -0.73 4.12
C VAL A 66 -9.65 0.73 4.56
N LYS A 67 -9.22 1.70 3.74
CA LYS A 67 -9.33 3.13 4.06
C LYS A 67 -10.80 3.58 4.14
N ILE A 68 -11.65 3.12 3.24
CA ILE A 68 -13.11 3.33 3.33
C ILE A 68 -13.65 2.74 4.64
N GLY A 69 -13.22 1.52 5.00
CA GLY A 69 -13.54 0.90 6.29
C GLY A 69 -13.17 1.80 7.48
N LEU A 70 -11.97 2.39 7.47
CA LEU A 70 -11.52 3.34 8.49
C LEU A 70 -12.41 4.59 8.60
N ILE A 71 -12.84 5.16 7.47
CA ILE A 71 -13.77 6.31 7.43
C ILE A 71 -15.13 5.92 8.02
N LEU A 72 -15.61 4.72 7.73
CA LEU A 72 -16.84 4.19 8.30
C LEU A 72 -16.65 3.69 9.76
N ASN A 73 -15.47 3.86 10.34
CA ASN A 73 -15.08 3.37 11.65
C ASN A 73 -15.28 1.84 11.82
N LYS A 74 -15.18 1.10 10.70
CA LYS A 74 -15.21 -0.36 10.64
C LYS A 74 -13.80 -0.89 10.43
N SER A 75 -13.40 -1.86 11.25
CA SER A 75 -12.16 -2.60 11.02
C SER A 75 -12.43 -3.83 10.16
N TRP A 76 -11.90 -3.83 8.94
CA TRP A 76 -11.97 -4.95 8.01
C TRP A 76 -10.68 -5.77 8.01
N MET A 77 -10.36 -6.37 9.15
CA MET A 77 -9.13 -7.14 9.36
C MET A 77 -8.82 -8.15 8.25
N LYS A 78 -9.82 -8.90 7.74
CA LYS A 78 -9.61 -9.87 6.64
C LYS A 78 -9.17 -9.19 5.35
N LEU A 79 -9.78 -8.04 5.03
CA LEU A 79 -9.43 -7.27 3.85
C LEU A 79 -8.03 -6.65 3.99
N SER A 80 -7.67 -6.17 5.19
CA SER A 80 -6.33 -5.67 5.47
C SER A 80 -5.26 -6.75 5.32
N ILE A 81 -5.53 -7.98 5.78
CA ILE A 81 -4.62 -9.12 5.58
C ILE A 81 -4.44 -9.41 4.08
N PHE A 82 -5.54 -9.48 3.33
CA PHE A 82 -5.50 -9.71 1.88
C PHE A 82 -4.69 -8.64 1.16
N SER A 83 -4.95 -7.36 1.46
CA SER A 83 -4.19 -6.22 0.92
C SER A 83 -2.69 -6.36 1.21
N CYS A 84 -2.30 -6.62 2.46
CA CYS A 84 -0.88 -6.80 2.81
C CYS A 84 -0.23 -7.97 2.08
N ILE A 85 -0.94 -9.09 1.90
CA ILE A 85 -0.44 -10.24 1.14
C ILE A 85 -0.22 -9.86 -0.33
N CYS A 86 -1.21 -9.23 -0.97
CA CYS A 86 -1.07 -8.75 -2.35
C CYS A 86 0.12 -7.79 -2.51
N PHE A 87 0.34 -6.90 -1.54
CA PHE A 87 1.48 -5.98 -1.53
C PHE A 87 2.83 -6.70 -1.44
N VAL A 88 2.96 -7.67 -0.54
CA VAL A 88 4.22 -8.44 -0.39
C VAL A 88 4.53 -9.22 -1.67
N PHE A 89 3.54 -9.88 -2.27
CA PHE A 89 3.73 -10.56 -3.54
C PHE A 89 4.07 -9.58 -4.67
N LEU A 90 3.46 -8.38 -4.68
CA LEU A 90 3.80 -7.33 -5.64
C LEU A 90 5.28 -6.93 -5.53
N LEU A 91 5.79 -6.70 -4.31
CA LEU A 91 7.21 -6.36 -4.09
C LEU A 91 8.15 -7.47 -4.56
N ILE A 92 7.82 -8.73 -4.30
CA ILE A 92 8.63 -9.87 -4.76
C ILE A 92 8.68 -9.90 -6.29
N ASN A 93 7.54 -9.73 -6.96
CA ASN A 93 7.49 -9.76 -8.43
C ASN A 93 8.16 -8.54 -9.07
N MET A 94 8.02 -7.35 -8.48
CA MET A 94 8.75 -6.15 -8.90
C MET A 94 10.27 -6.32 -8.73
N GLY A 95 10.72 -6.88 -7.61
CA GLY A 95 12.13 -7.18 -7.37
C GLY A 95 12.69 -8.23 -8.35
N LEU A 96 11.90 -9.25 -8.68
CA LEU A 96 12.26 -10.22 -9.71
C LEU A 96 12.38 -9.57 -11.09
N MET A 97 11.44 -8.69 -11.45
CA MET A 97 11.48 -7.93 -12.71
C MET A 97 12.75 -7.07 -12.79
N GLN A 98 13.10 -6.37 -11.71
CA GLN A 98 14.32 -5.59 -11.64
C GLN A 98 15.58 -6.47 -11.78
N ALA A 99 15.61 -7.64 -11.14
CA ALA A 99 16.73 -8.58 -11.27
C ALA A 99 16.89 -9.18 -12.68
N VAL A 100 15.79 -9.39 -13.41
CA VAL A 100 15.81 -9.81 -14.82
C VAL A 100 16.35 -8.68 -15.70
N LEU A 101 15.81 -7.46 -15.57
CA LEU A 101 16.21 -6.32 -16.38
C LEU A 101 17.68 -5.93 -16.18
N VAL A 102 18.21 -6.03 -14.95
CA VAL A 102 19.63 -5.77 -14.65
C VAL A 102 20.56 -6.81 -15.30
N LYS A 103 20.09 -8.03 -15.57
CA LYS A 103 20.88 -9.06 -16.26
C LYS A 103 20.90 -8.88 -17.78
N GLU A 104 19.90 -8.22 -18.35
CA GLU A 104 19.72 -8.13 -19.82
C GLU A 104 20.17 -6.79 -20.43
N ALA A 105 20.39 -5.72 -19.64
CA ALA A 105 20.86 -4.43 -20.13
C ALA A 105 22.02 -3.84 -19.29
N PRO A 106 22.94 -3.04 -19.89
CA PRO A 106 23.83 -2.18 -19.12
C PRO A 106 23.01 -1.15 -18.33
N ILE A 107 23.46 -0.86 -17.11
CA ILE A 107 22.82 0.04 -16.16
C ILE A 107 22.50 1.38 -16.86
N PRO A 108 21.21 1.77 -17.00
CA PRO A 108 20.89 3.10 -17.51
C PRO A 108 21.52 4.12 -16.59
N GLU A 109 22.26 5.10 -17.14
CA GLU A 109 22.78 6.21 -16.35
C GLU A 109 21.64 6.83 -15.54
N PRO A 110 21.82 7.07 -14.23
CA PRO A 110 20.76 7.60 -13.39
C PRO A 110 20.35 8.98 -13.91
N GLN A 111 19.19 9.07 -14.55
CA GLN A 111 18.69 10.36 -15.02
C GLN A 111 18.41 11.25 -13.80
N PRO A 112 19.10 12.40 -13.66
CA PRO A 112 19.04 13.21 -12.44
C PRO A 112 17.69 13.90 -12.22
N ASN A 113 16.79 13.94 -13.23
CA ASN A 113 15.68 14.88 -13.28
C ASN A 113 14.27 14.30 -13.08
N SER A 114 14.09 13.00 -12.75
CA SER A 114 12.74 12.41 -12.58
C SER A 114 12.53 11.62 -11.28
N LEU A 115 13.44 11.67 -10.31
CA LEU A 115 13.32 10.92 -9.03
C LEU A 115 12.11 11.31 -8.18
N TYR A 116 11.60 12.54 -8.32
CA TYR A 116 10.50 13.06 -7.50
C TYR A 116 9.20 12.24 -7.60
N PRO A 117 8.60 12.02 -8.79
CA PRO A 117 7.38 11.22 -8.93
C PRO A 117 7.58 9.77 -8.45
N TYR A 118 8.72 9.14 -8.73
CA TYR A 118 8.98 7.76 -8.29
C TYR A 118 9.10 7.65 -6.77
N ASN A 119 9.83 8.56 -6.13
CA ASN A 119 9.98 8.57 -4.67
C ASN A 119 8.65 8.87 -3.97
N LEU A 120 7.85 9.79 -4.52
CA LEU A 120 6.51 10.11 -4.01
C LEU A 120 5.59 8.89 -4.08
N VAL A 121 5.57 8.19 -5.21
CA VAL A 121 4.74 7.00 -5.42
C VAL A 121 5.19 5.86 -4.52
N ALA A 122 6.50 5.64 -4.39
CA ALA A 122 7.05 4.63 -3.48
C ALA A 122 6.67 4.92 -2.01
N TRP A 123 6.82 6.18 -1.57
CA TRP A 123 6.40 6.63 -0.24
C TRP A 123 4.91 6.41 -0.01
N TRP A 124 4.09 6.77 -0.99
CA TRP A 124 2.65 6.55 -0.94
C TRP A 124 2.29 5.07 -0.82
N PHE A 125 2.85 4.20 -1.67
CA PHE A 125 2.68 2.75 -1.64
C PHE A 125 3.03 2.18 -0.26
N VAL A 126 4.20 2.54 0.28
CA VAL A 126 4.68 2.06 1.58
C VAL A 126 3.79 2.56 2.72
N SER A 127 3.36 3.83 2.69
CA SER A 127 2.48 4.39 3.71
C SER A 127 1.14 3.65 3.80
N TRP A 128 0.56 3.30 2.64
CA TRP A 128 -0.71 2.59 2.57
C TRP A 128 -0.61 1.17 3.12
N PHE A 129 0.51 0.48 2.87
CA PHE A 129 0.80 -0.82 3.47
C PHE A 129 0.89 -0.73 5.01
N TRP A 130 1.62 0.25 5.55
CA TRP A 130 1.74 0.43 6.99
C TRP A 130 0.40 0.71 7.67
N ILE A 131 -0.47 1.51 7.04
CA ILE A 131 -1.83 1.73 7.55
C ILE A 131 -2.60 0.40 7.64
N ASP A 132 -2.56 -0.42 6.59
CA ASP A 132 -3.25 -1.71 6.58
C ASP A 132 -2.70 -2.66 7.65
N LEU A 133 -1.38 -2.70 7.82
CA LEU A 133 -0.72 -3.48 8.87
C LEU A 133 -1.12 -3.01 10.28
N LEU A 134 -1.18 -1.69 10.52
CA LEU A 134 -1.65 -1.13 11.79
C LEU A 134 -3.12 -1.50 12.07
N VAL A 135 -3.98 -1.56 11.05
CA VAL A 135 -5.35 -2.05 11.21
C VAL A 135 -5.37 -3.51 11.68
N ILE A 136 -4.51 -4.37 11.12
CA ILE A 136 -4.39 -5.77 11.54
C ILE A 136 -3.94 -5.83 13.01
N ILE A 137 -2.84 -5.17 13.35
CA ILE A 137 -2.24 -5.21 14.70
C ILE A 137 -3.23 -4.70 15.75
N THR A 138 -3.84 -3.53 15.53
CA THR A 138 -4.78 -2.94 16.49
C THR A 138 -6.06 -3.76 16.65
N SER A 139 -6.51 -4.42 15.58
CA SER A 139 -7.68 -5.30 15.63
C SER A 139 -7.38 -6.60 16.37
N TRP A 140 -6.19 -7.16 16.17
CA TRP A 140 -5.73 -8.33 16.88
C TRP A 140 -5.53 -8.06 18.37
N MET A 141 -4.88 -6.95 18.73
CA MET A 141 -4.72 -6.54 20.13
C MET A 141 -6.08 -6.34 20.82
N LYS A 142 -7.04 -5.68 20.15
CA LYS A 142 -8.40 -5.50 20.70
C LYS A 142 -9.09 -6.85 20.97
N LYS A 143 -9.01 -7.79 20.03
CA LYS A 143 -9.59 -9.14 20.20
C LYS A 143 -8.92 -9.91 21.34
N ARG A 144 -7.59 -9.84 21.45
CA ARG A 144 -6.81 -10.52 22.49
C ARG A 144 -7.12 -9.94 23.87
N TRP A 145 -7.18 -8.61 23.99
CA TRP A 145 -7.50 -7.94 25.24
C TRP A 145 -8.90 -8.30 25.74
N LEU A 146 -9.92 -8.26 24.87
CA LEU A 146 -11.29 -8.66 25.21
C LEU A 146 -11.38 -10.10 25.72
N ARG A 147 -10.64 -11.03 25.09
CA ARG A 147 -10.57 -12.43 25.53
C ARG A 147 -9.96 -12.59 26.91
N ASN A 148 -8.91 -11.83 27.22
CA ASN A 148 -8.20 -11.92 28.50
C ASN A 148 -8.99 -11.28 29.66
N THR A 149 -9.89 -10.33 29.37
CA THR A 149 -10.75 -9.70 30.39
C THR A 149 -12.08 -10.40 30.61
N SER A 150 -12.45 -11.33 29.72
CA SER A 150 -13.67 -12.16 29.82
C SER A 150 -13.41 -13.54 30.46
N SER A 151 -12.18 -13.79 30.88
CA SER A 151 -11.71 -14.98 31.62
C SER A 151 -11.50 -14.63 33.07
#